data_AF-A0A7J3J157-F1
#
_entry.id   AF-A0A7J3J157-F1
#
_cell.length_a   1.000
_cell.length_b   1.000
_cell.length_c   1.000
_cell.angle_alpha   90.00
_cell.angle_beta   90.00
_cell.angle_gamma   90.00
#
_symmetry.space_group_name_H-M   'P 1'
#
loop_
_entity.id
_entity.type
_entity.pdbx_description
1 polymer ?
#
loop_
_entity_poly.entity_id
_entity_poly.type
_entity_poly.pdbx_seq_one_letter_code
_entity_poly.pdbx_strand_id
1 'polypeptide(L)'
;GVPLNAAEIGDYVVSVDPLGLPSFKFFKVTSYESRREVNDAISAGKLRIAIPIVGFGQQLSGGLQGEIEREILEEEGVDINDFKVKSMPELRLKGGLRTIVTPVNEFSTVGIYRDEANPGKWKVDVNFMLHRGSYATILLREVMKARNPVKAGF
;
A
#
# COMPACT_ATOMS: atom_id res chain seq x y z
N GLY A 1 -6.59 12.55 9.19
CA GLY A 1 -5.93 11.65 8.21
C GLY A 1 -6.55 10.27 8.36
N VAL A 2 -6.63 9.51 7.26
CA VAL A 2 -7.21 8.15 7.25
C VAL A 2 -6.24 7.19 7.96
N PRO A 3 -6.72 6.34 8.88
CA PRO A 3 -5.87 5.35 9.57
C PRO A 3 -5.30 4.31 8.61
N LEU A 4 -4.03 3.91 8.81
CA LEU A 4 -3.36 2.90 7.97
C LEU A 4 -3.56 1.46 8.48
N ASN A 5 -4.02 1.31 9.73
CA ASN A 5 -4.13 0.04 10.44
C ASN A 5 -5.55 -0.23 11.00
N ALA A 6 -6.51 0.62 10.69
CA ALA A 6 -7.90 0.43 11.04
C ALA A 6 -8.79 0.80 9.85
N ALA A 7 -9.76 -0.03 9.52
CA ALA A 7 -10.68 0.22 8.43
C ALA A 7 -11.84 1.12 8.86
N GLU A 8 -12.22 2.01 7.96
CA GLU A 8 -13.40 2.87 8.00
C GLU A 8 -14.52 2.30 7.12
N ILE A 9 -15.76 2.79 7.30
CA ILE A 9 -16.87 2.42 6.42
C ILE A 9 -16.57 2.92 5.01
N GLY A 10 -16.65 2.04 4.03
CA GLY A 10 -16.33 2.31 2.63
C GLY A 10 -14.96 1.79 2.19
N ASP A 11 -14.06 1.45 3.11
CA ASP A 11 -12.73 0.92 2.76
C ASP A 11 -12.82 -0.47 2.15
N TYR A 12 -11.90 -0.75 1.23
CA TYR A 12 -11.64 -2.10 0.78
C TYR A 12 -10.70 -2.83 1.74
N VAL A 13 -11.02 -4.09 2.01
CA VAL A 13 -10.15 -5.01 2.74
C VAL A 13 -9.94 -6.30 1.95
N VAL A 14 -8.72 -6.82 1.99
CA VAL A 14 -8.31 -8.06 1.34
C VAL A 14 -8.00 -9.12 2.39
N SER A 15 -8.41 -10.36 2.14
CA SER A 15 -8.05 -11.48 3.00
C SER A 15 -6.59 -11.87 2.81
N VAL A 16 -5.95 -12.24 3.91
CA VAL A 16 -4.56 -12.69 3.95
C VAL A 16 -4.53 -14.22 4.10
N ASP A 17 -3.68 -14.88 3.33
CA ASP A 17 -3.48 -16.32 3.41
C ASP A 17 -2.60 -16.73 4.61
N PRO A 18 -2.45 -18.04 4.92
CA PRO A 18 -1.61 -18.49 6.03
C PRO A 18 -0.12 -18.12 5.91
N LEU A 19 0.37 -17.76 4.72
CA LEU A 19 1.74 -17.29 4.49
C LEU A 19 1.87 -15.77 4.65
N GLY A 20 0.80 -15.06 5.00
CA GLY A 20 0.79 -13.62 5.17
C GLY A 20 0.60 -12.85 3.86
N LEU A 21 0.30 -13.52 2.74
CA LEU A 21 0.15 -12.90 1.43
C LEU A 21 -1.29 -12.44 1.19
N PRO A 22 -1.51 -11.25 0.60
CA PRO A 22 -2.84 -10.83 0.15
C PRO A 22 -3.41 -11.80 -0.90
N SER A 23 -4.64 -12.24 -0.67
CA SER A 23 -5.40 -13.09 -1.60
C SER A 23 -6.31 -12.27 -2.52
N PHE A 24 -6.95 -12.95 -3.50
CA PHE A 24 -7.95 -12.32 -4.38
C PHE A 24 -9.31 -12.09 -3.72
N LYS A 25 -9.52 -12.56 -2.49
CA LYS A 25 -10.77 -12.34 -1.75
C LYS A 25 -10.73 -10.97 -1.11
N PHE A 26 -11.69 -10.12 -1.47
CA PHE A 26 -11.82 -8.78 -0.93
C PHE A 26 -13.29 -8.42 -0.74
N PHE A 27 -13.53 -7.43 0.10
CA PHE A 27 -14.85 -6.85 0.30
C PHE A 27 -14.73 -5.41 0.78
N LYS A 28 -15.85 -4.68 0.73
CA LYS A 28 -15.94 -3.30 1.22
C LYS A 28 -16.56 -3.32 2.61
N VAL A 29 -16.08 -2.48 3.53
CA VAL A 29 -16.70 -2.30 4.86
C VAL A 29 -18.00 -1.52 4.68
N THR A 30 -19.14 -2.06 5.11
CA THR A 30 -20.47 -1.49 4.78
C THR A 30 -21.25 -0.96 5.98
N SER A 31 -20.96 -1.43 7.20
CA SER A 31 -21.68 -1.05 8.43
C SER A 31 -20.75 -0.99 9.65
N TYR A 32 -21.25 -0.45 10.75
CA TYR A 32 -20.52 -0.38 12.02
C TYR A 32 -20.21 -1.77 12.60
N GLU A 33 -21.17 -2.70 12.53
CA GLU A 33 -21.00 -4.09 12.98
C GLU A 33 -19.90 -4.78 12.17
N SER A 34 -19.97 -4.66 10.84
CA SER A 34 -18.94 -5.21 9.94
C SER A 34 -17.57 -4.57 10.20
N ARG A 35 -17.53 -3.28 10.55
CA ARG A 35 -16.29 -2.55 10.85
C ARG A 35 -15.57 -3.12 12.06
N ARG A 36 -16.30 -3.44 13.15
CA ARG A 36 -15.68 -4.01 14.35
C ARG A 36 -15.00 -5.35 14.04
N GLU A 37 -15.75 -6.27 13.43
CA GLU A 37 -15.24 -7.59 13.06
C GLU A 37 -14.05 -7.50 12.09
N VAL A 38 -14.12 -6.57 11.13
CA VAL A 38 -13.02 -6.31 10.19
C VAL A 38 -11.78 -5.81 10.92
N ASN A 39 -11.92 -4.87 11.85
CA ASN A 39 -10.79 -4.34 12.60
C ASN A 39 -10.17 -5.36 13.56
N ASP A 40 -10.99 -6.23 14.17
CA ASP A 40 -10.51 -7.37 14.95
C ASP A 40 -9.71 -8.34 14.05
N ALA A 41 -10.18 -8.61 12.83
CA ALA A 41 -9.48 -9.45 11.86
C ALA A 41 -8.21 -8.80 11.28
N ILE A 42 -8.18 -7.47 11.09
CA ILE A 42 -6.97 -6.72 10.72
C ILE A 42 -5.93 -6.84 11.85
N SER A 43 -6.36 -6.63 13.09
CA SER A 43 -5.49 -6.75 14.27
C SER A 43 -4.93 -8.17 14.43
N ALA A 44 -5.71 -9.18 14.06
CA ALA A 44 -5.28 -10.58 14.01
C ALA A 44 -4.45 -10.95 12.75
N GLY A 45 -4.17 -10.00 11.86
CA GLY A 45 -3.38 -10.22 10.64
C GLY A 45 -4.09 -10.99 9.52
N LYS A 46 -5.40 -11.23 9.65
CA LYS A 46 -6.23 -12.01 8.71
C LYS A 46 -6.77 -11.17 7.55
N LEU A 47 -6.89 -9.87 7.74
CA LEU A 47 -7.31 -8.90 6.73
C LEU A 47 -6.29 -7.76 6.63
N ARG A 48 -6.24 -7.08 5.49
CA ARG A 48 -5.50 -5.82 5.30
C ARG A 48 -6.33 -4.82 4.53
N ILE A 49 -6.18 -3.55 4.87
CA ILE A 49 -6.77 -2.44 4.13
C ILE A 49 -6.08 -2.34 2.76
N ALA A 50 -6.87 -2.08 1.73
CA ALA A 50 -6.40 -1.91 0.38
C ALA A 50 -7.06 -0.70 -0.30
N ILE A 51 -6.34 -0.11 -1.24
CA ILE A 51 -6.82 0.99 -2.08
C ILE A 51 -6.86 0.52 -3.54
N PRO A 52 -7.73 1.13 -4.38
CA PRO A 52 -7.79 0.80 -5.79
C PRO A 52 -6.52 1.22 -6.51
N ILE A 53 -5.93 0.28 -7.25
CA ILE A 53 -5.21 0.61 -8.47
C ILE A 53 -6.29 0.91 -9.50
N VAL A 54 -6.43 2.20 -9.83
CA VAL A 54 -7.52 2.68 -10.70
C VAL A 54 -7.44 1.99 -12.06
N GLY A 55 -8.60 1.57 -12.53
CA GLY A 55 -8.77 0.96 -13.83
C GLY A 55 -10.25 0.68 -14.08
N PHE A 56 -10.57 0.28 -15.31
CA PHE A 56 -11.95 0.31 -15.78
C PHE A 56 -12.91 -0.67 -15.09
N GLY A 57 -12.37 -1.68 -14.41
CA GLY A 57 -13.11 -2.73 -13.72
C GLY A 57 -12.95 -2.70 -12.20
N GLN A 58 -12.25 -1.69 -11.65
CA GLN A 58 -12.09 -1.50 -10.23
C GLN A 58 -12.86 -0.25 -9.80
N GLN A 59 -13.82 -0.45 -8.90
CA GLN A 59 -14.54 0.68 -8.31
C GLN A 59 -13.69 1.37 -7.24
N LEU A 60 -13.93 2.66 -7.08
CA LEU A 60 -13.41 3.43 -5.96
C LEU A 60 -13.97 2.92 -4.62
N SER A 61 -13.25 3.23 -3.56
CA SER A 61 -13.69 3.06 -2.18
C SER A 61 -14.96 3.88 -1.91
N GLY A 62 -15.63 3.59 -0.81
CA GLY A 62 -16.72 4.42 -0.29
C GLY A 62 -16.22 5.38 0.80
N GLY A 63 -17.13 6.16 1.37
CA GLY A 63 -16.84 7.05 2.50
C GLY A 63 -15.70 8.04 2.19
N LEU A 64 -14.97 8.43 3.25
CA LEU A 64 -13.90 9.42 3.16
C LEU A 64 -12.78 8.99 2.19
N GLN A 65 -12.40 7.71 2.19
CA GLN A 65 -11.37 7.21 1.29
C GLN A 65 -11.80 7.31 -0.19
N GLY A 66 -13.08 7.05 -0.48
CA GLY A 66 -13.65 7.21 -1.81
C GLY A 66 -13.78 8.67 -2.28
N GLU A 67 -13.99 9.60 -1.35
CA GLU A 67 -13.97 11.05 -1.61
C GLU A 67 -12.56 11.49 -2.02
N ILE A 68 -11.54 11.11 -1.23
CA ILE A 68 -10.12 11.38 -1.54
C ILE A 68 -9.74 10.84 -2.92
N GLU A 69 -10.11 9.59 -3.22
CA GLU A 69 -9.82 8.98 -4.52
C GLU A 69 -10.46 9.73 -5.69
N ARG A 70 -11.68 10.26 -5.49
CA ARG A 70 -12.39 11.02 -6.52
C ARG A 70 -11.77 12.39 -6.73
N GLU A 71 -11.45 13.09 -5.65
CA GLU A 71 -10.78 14.39 -5.69
C GLU A 71 -9.45 14.28 -6.46
N ILE A 72 -8.64 13.25 -6.17
CA ILE A 72 -7.37 13.02 -6.90
C ILE A 72 -7.62 12.78 -8.40
N LEU A 73 -8.63 12.00 -8.78
CA LEU A 73 -8.93 11.77 -10.20
C LEU A 73 -9.42 13.03 -10.91
N GLU A 74 -10.20 13.86 -10.23
CA GLU A 74 -10.66 15.16 -10.74
C GLU A 74 -9.49 16.15 -10.90
N GLU A 75 -8.59 16.22 -9.92
CA GLU A 75 -7.37 17.05 -9.97
C GLU A 75 -6.43 16.65 -11.11
N GLU A 76 -6.26 15.34 -11.34
CA GLU A 76 -5.42 14.80 -12.41
C GLU A 76 -6.15 14.79 -13.78
N GLY A 77 -7.46 15.10 -13.82
CA GLY A 77 -8.26 15.10 -15.04
C GLY A 77 -8.42 13.72 -15.68
N VAL A 78 -8.47 12.66 -14.88
CA VAL A 78 -8.51 11.26 -15.33
C VAL A 78 -9.91 10.67 -15.13
N ASP A 79 -10.51 10.13 -16.20
CA ASP A 79 -11.75 9.35 -16.12
C ASP A 79 -11.46 7.84 -16.10
N ILE A 80 -12.29 7.07 -15.38
CA ILE A 80 -12.17 5.60 -15.30
C ILE A 80 -12.23 4.95 -16.70
N ASN A 81 -12.92 5.56 -17.66
CA ASN A 81 -13.01 5.08 -19.04
C ASN A 81 -11.74 5.31 -19.85
N ASP A 82 -10.82 6.17 -19.42
CA ASP A 82 -9.51 6.35 -20.08
C ASP A 82 -8.69 5.05 -20.05
N PHE A 83 -8.93 4.21 -19.04
CA PHE A 83 -8.36 2.87 -18.93
C PHE A 83 -8.99 1.84 -19.88
N LYS A 84 -10.03 2.18 -20.65
CA LYS A 84 -10.67 1.34 -21.69
C LYS A 84 -10.18 1.74 -23.09
N VAL A 85 -8.88 1.70 -23.33
CA VAL A 85 -8.26 2.04 -24.61
C VAL A 85 -8.83 1.18 -25.75
N LYS A 86 -9.71 1.76 -26.58
CA LYS A 86 -10.39 1.04 -27.67
C LYS A 86 -9.47 0.76 -28.86
N SER A 87 -8.55 1.69 -29.14
CA SER A 87 -7.60 1.61 -30.25
C SER A 87 -6.51 0.55 -30.06
N MET A 88 -6.21 0.20 -28.80
CA MET A 88 -5.23 -0.82 -28.43
C MET A 88 -5.74 -1.61 -27.23
N PRO A 89 -6.57 -2.65 -27.45
CA PRO A 89 -7.21 -3.42 -26.39
C PRO A 89 -6.23 -4.05 -25.38
N GLU A 90 -4.99 -4.29 -25.77
CA GLU A 90 -3.91 -4.82 -24.93
C GLU A 90 -3.48 -3.84 -23.83
N LEU A 91 -3.73 -2.53 -24.01
CA LEU A 91 -3.48 -1.49 -23.00
C LEU A 91 -4.64 -1.27 -22.04
N ARG A 92 -5.71 -2.05 -22.14
CA ARG A 92 -6.85 -1.93 -21.23
C ARG A 92 -6.46 -2.37 -19.82
N LEU A 93 -6.57 -1.47 -18.86
CA LEU A 93 -6.22 -1.74 -17.47
C LEU A 93 -7.49 -1.94 -16.64
N LYS A 94 -7.74 -3.18 -16.23
CA LYS A 94 -8.91 -3.50 -15.38
C LYS A 94 -8.82 -2.81 -14.01
N GLY A 95 -7.61 -2.48 -13.57
CA GLY A 95 -7.35 -2.06 -12.19
C GLY A 95 -7.35 -3.25 -11.23
N GLY A 96 -7.30 -2.95 -9.94
CA GLY A 96 -7.33 -3.97 -8.89
C GLY A 96 -7.16 -3.33 -7.52
N LEU A 97 -6.83 -4.14 -6.52
CA LEU A 97 -6.60 -3.65 -5.16
C LEU A 97 -5.14 -3.85 -4.75
N ARG A 98 -4.60 -2.87 -4.04
CA ARG A 98 -3.27 -2.94 -3.43
C ARG A 98 -3.35 -2.62 -1.95
N THR A 99 -2.76 -3.47 -1.13
CA THR A 99 -2.66 -3.21 0.32
C THR A 99 -1.84 -1.95 0.59
N ILE A 100 -2.32 -1.10 1.51
CA ILE A 100 -1.64 0.15 1.86
C ILE A 100 -0.41 -0.06 2.74
N VAL A 101 -0.37 -1.17 3.49
CA VAL A 101 0.75 -1.58 4.34
C VAL A 101 1.20 -2.98 3.94
N THR A 102 2.52 -3.17 3.88
CA THR A 102 3.17 -4.48 3.68
C THR A 102 3.97 -4.82 4.95
N PRO A 103 3.93 -6.06 5.45
CA PRO A 103 4.73 -6.44 6.59
C PRO A 103 6.21 -6.45 6.21
N VAL A 104 7.04 -6.07 7.18
CA VAL A 104 8.48 -6.21 7.12
C VAL A 104 8.84 -7.35 8.06
N ASN A 105 9.23 -8.48 7.50
CA ASN A 105 9.52 -9.68 8.27
C ASN A 105 11.01 -9.70 8.64
N GLU A 106 11.33 -10.21 9.83
CA GLU A 106 12.72 -10.40 10.30
C GLU A 106 13.58 -9.12 10.23
N PHE A 107 12.97 -7.96 10.46
CA PHE A 107 13.70 -6.70 10.49
C PHE A 107 14.71 -6.68 11.64
N SER A 108 15.98 -6.45 11.31
CA SER A 108 17.07 -6.39 12.28
C SER A 108 18.20 -5.48 11.80
N THR A 109 18.86 -4.82 12.76
CA THR A 109 20.13 -4.15 12.50
C THR A 109 21.26 -5.16 12.67
N VAL A 110 21.99 -5.42 11.59
CA VAL A 110 23.13 -6.34 11.57
C VAL A 110 24.34 -5.69 12.24
N GLY A 111 24.55 -4.40 11.99
CA GLY A 111 25.65 -3.66 12.62
C GLY A 111 25.68 -2.19 12.26
N ILE A 112 26.46 -1.44 13.05
CA ILE A 112 26.70 0.00 12.88
C ILE A 112 28.21 0.20 12.89
N TYR A 113 28.75 0.78 11.83
CA TYR A 113 30.19 0.87 11.59
C TYR A 113 30.57 2.27 11.11
N ARG A 114 31.85 2.63 11.22
CA ARG A 114 32.37 3.79 10.51
C ARG A 114 32.32 3.53 9.00
N ASP A 115 31.91 4.53 8.25
CA ASP A 115 31.85 4.43 6.80
C ASP A 115 33.25 4.63 6.21
N GLU A 116 33.87 3.56 5.71
CA GLU A 116 35.20 3.62 5.13
C GLU A 116 35.23 4.42 3.80
N ALA A 117 34.11 4.48 3.08
CA ALA A 117 33.98 5.22 1.83
C ALA A 117 33.65 6.70 2.05
N ASN A 118 33.08 7.05 3.22
CA ASN A 118 32.74 8.42 3.58
C ASN A 118 33.33 8.79 4.97
N PRO A 119 34.58 9.27 5.03
CA PRO A 119 35.25 9.61 6.28
C PRO A 119 34.42 10.54 7.17
N GLY A 120 34.35 10.20 8.46
CA GLY A 120 33.57 10.93 9.47
C GLY A 120 32.10 10.53 9.56
N LYS A 121 31.58 9.70 8.63
CA LYS A 121 30.20 9.20 8.65
C LYS A 121 30.10 7.79 9.24
N TRP A 122 28.85 7.37 9.48
CA TRP A 122 28.49 6.02 9.92
C TRP A 122 27.71 5.33 8.81
N LYS A 123 27.90 4.02 8.67
CA LYS A 123 27.08 3.10 7.88
C LYS A 123 26.32 2.15 8.80
N VAL A 124 25.13 1.73 8.37
CA VAL A 124 24.26 0.80 9.10
C VAL A 124 23.85 -0.31 8.16
N ASP A 125 24.07 -1.55 8.57
CA ASP A 125 23.63 -2.73 7.85
C ASP A 125 22.32 -3.22 8.46
N VAL A 126 21.30 -3.43 7.63
CA VAL A 126 19.98 -3.92 8.03
C VAL A 126 19.61 -5.16 7.23
N ASN A 127 18.93 -6.10 7.89
CA ASN A 127 18.36 -7.29 7.26
C ASN A 127 16.84 -7.26 7.41
N PHE A 128 16.11 -7.66 6.37
CA PHE A 128 14.67 -7.80 6.37
C PHE A 128 14.18 -8.59 5.15
N MET A 129 12.97 -9.14 5.26
CA MET A 129 12.25 -9.76 4.15
C MET A 129 10.97 -9.00 3.84
N LEU A 130 10.68 -8.88 2.54
CA LEU A 130 9.47 -8.26 2.03
C LEU A 130 8.71 -9.24 1.12
N HIS A 131 7.40 -9.06 1.03
CA HIS A 131 6.60 -9.78 0.05
C HIS A 131 6.95 -9.38 -1.39
N ARG A 132 6.73 -10.29 -2.34
CA ARG A 132 6.90 -10.00 -3.77
C ARG A 132 6.05 -8.78 -4.17
N GLY A 133 6.64 -7.86 -4.93
CA GLY A 133 5.98 -6.63 -5.36
C GLY A 133 6.07 -5.47 -4.34
N SER A 134 6.78 -5.68 -3.23
CA SER A 134 7.26 -4.63 -2.33
C SER A 134 8.72 -4.29 -2.65
N TYR A 135 9.13 -3.06 -2.36
CA TYR A 135 10.46 -2.55 -2.67
C TYR A 135 11.20 -2.18 -1.39
N ALA A 136 12.48 -2.58 -1.30
CA ALA A 136 13.36 -2.23 -0.18
C ALA A 136 13.46 -0.72 0.04
N THR A 137 13.40 0.06 -1.05
CA THR A 137 13.44 1.52 -1.04
C THR A 137 12.29 2.13 -0.23
N ILE A 138 11.11 1.52 -0.19
CA ILE A 138 9.97 2.01 0.60
C ILE A 138 10.26 1.91 2.11
N LEU A 139 10.86 0.81 2.56
CA LEU A 139 11.29 0.67 3.95
C LEU A 139 12.44 1.64 4.26
N LEU A 140 13.46 1.69 3.40
CA LEU A 140 14.62 2.55 3.61
C LEU A 140 14.24 4.03 3.65
N ARG A 141 13.24 4.47 2.88
CA ARG A 141 12.68 5.81 2.97
C ARG A 141 12.15 6.12 4.38
N GLU A 142 11.45 5.18 4.99
CA GLU A 142 10.91 5.32 6.34
C GLU A 142 11.98 5.30 7.43
N VAL A 143 13.08 4.57 7.21
CA VAL A 143 14.23 4.54 8.14
C VAL A 143 15.10 5.80 8.01
N MET A 144 15.43 6.20 6.77
CA MET A 144 16.39 7.27 6.49
C MET A 144 15.78 8.67 6.58
N LYS A 145 14.46 8.81 6.36
CA LYS A 145 13.71 10.08 6.41
C LYS A 145 14.42 11.23 5.67
N ALA A 146 14.96 10.93 4.48
CA ALA A 146 15.71 11.90 3.70
C ALA A 146 14.84 13.14 3.36
N ARG A 147 15.39 14.34 3.53
CA ARG A 147 14.67 15.61 3.26
C ARG A 147 14.15 15.71 1.84
N ASN A 148 14.93 15.19 0.87
CA ASN A 148 14.52 15.11 -0.52
C ASN A 148 14.58 13.65 -0.97
N PRO A 149 13.43 12.95 -1.01
CA PRO A 149 13.38 11.53 -1.35
C PRO A 149 13.94 11.23 -2.74
N VAL A 150 13.57 12.03 -3.75
CA VAL A 150 14.00 11.84 -5.14
C VAL A 150 15.52 11.95 -5.28
N LYS A 151 16.13 12.99 -4.68
CA LYS A 151 17.60 13.15 -4.68
C LYS A 151 18.33 12.04 -3.90
N ALA A 152 17.66 11.41 -2.94
CA ALA A 152 18.20 10.30 -2.17
C ALA A 152 18.03 8.94 -2.87
N GLY A 153 17.44 8.91 -4.07
CA GLY A 153 17.26 7.69 -4.86
C GLY A 153 16.02 6.89 -4.51
N PHE A 154 15.00 7.53 -3.92
CA PHE A 154 13.68 6.95 -3.65
C PHE A 154 12.65 7.37 -4.71
#